data_AF-A0A7S7ES43-F1
#
_entry.id   AF-A0A7S7ES43-F1
#
_cell.length_a   1.000
_cell.length_b   1.000
_cell.length_c   1.000
_cell.angle_alpha   90.00
_cell.angle_beta   90.00
_cell.angle_gamma   90.00
#
_symmetry.space_group_name_H-M   'P 1'
#
loop_
_entity.id
_entity.type
_entity.pdbx_description
1 polymer ?
#
loop_
_entity_poly.entity_id
_entity_poly.type
_entity_poly.pdbx_seq_one_letter_code
_entity_poly.pdbx_strand_id
1 'polypeptide(L)'
;MEIIEVNRDNIDTEHICCAISEMKGDRSTSLKKEWLKKRFDDGLIFQKLNVRGKVFVEYLPAEKAWCPIHANEYFFINCFWVSGQFKGQGWADRLLKQCFDDAKKMGARGIVILSSAKKMPFLSDPKYLKYKGFQVADRAEPYFELLYQNFDENDSSKPAFRDCAKHGKTDRLGLVLYFTNQCPHAEKYACLIKECAAERGWAINMIKIESTEEAQNAPTPFTTYSLFYNGSFMTNEILSEKKFYQLLDQLKQNR
;
A
#
# COMPACT_ATOMS: atom_id res chain seq x y z
N MET A 1 -14.34 -20.33 -10.85
CA MET A 1 -14.10 -19.40 -9.71
C MET A 1 -14.49 -18.01 -10.16
N GLU A 2 -15.18 -17.27 -9.31
CA GLU A 2 -15.73 -15.95 -9.61
C GLU A 2 -15.02 -14.87 -8.80
N ILE A 3 -14.96 -13.65 -9.35
CA ILE A 3 -14.52 -12.47 -8.61
C ILE A 3 -15.76 -11.87 -7.96
N ILE A 4 -15.67 -11.61 -6.66
CA ILE A 4 -16.71 -10.92 -5.90
C ILE A 4 -16.17 -9.61 -5.36
N GLU A 5 -17.07 -8.66 -5.15
CA GLU A 5 -16.77 -7.42 -4.46
C GLU A 5 -17.05 -7.57 -2.95
N VAL A 6 -16.13 -7.09 -2.13
CA VAL A 6 -16.34 -6.92 -0.68
C VAL A 6 -16.94 -5.55 -0.44
N ASN A 7 -18.10 -5.51 0.18
CA ASN A 7 -18.88 -4.30 0.44
C ASN A 7 -19.45 -4.30 1.87
N ARG A 8 -20.28 -3.32 2.21
CA ARG A 8 -20.85 -3.17 3.56
C ARG A 8 -21.69 -4.37 4.00
N ASP A 9 -22.33 -5.06 3.07
CA ASP A 9 -23.28 -6.14 3.37
C ASP A 9 -22.56 -7.46 3.66
N ASN A 10 -21.39 -7.67 3.05
CA ASN A 10 -20.66 -8.95 3.17
C ASN A 10 -19.32 -8.85 3.91
N ILE A 11 -18.79 -7.65 4.19
CA ILE A 11 -17.45 -7.48 4.77
C ILE A 11 -17.27 -8.21 6.11
N ASP A 12 -18.32 -8.36 6.92
CA ASP A 12 -18.21 -9.01 8.22
C ASP A 12 -18.09 -10.53 8.12
N THR A 13 -18.70 -11.15 7.11
CA THR A 13 -18.66 -12.60 6.87
C THR A 13 -17.55 -13.01 5.91
N GLU A 14 -17.18 -12.13 4.98
CA GLU A 14 -16.15 -12.40 3.98
C GLU A 14 -14.73 -12.41 4.57
N HIS A 15 -13.87 -13.20 3.93
CA HIS A 15 -12.43 -13.14 4.13
C HIS A 15 -11.81 -12.05 3.24
N ILE A 16 -11.01 -11.16 3.83
CA ILE A 16 -10.70 -9.86 3.22
C ILE A 16 -9.23 -9.55 2.91
N CYS A 17 -8.28 -10.51 2.84
CA CYS A 17 -6.96 -10.37 2.14
C CYS A 17 -5.86 -11.38 2.59
N CYS A 18 -4.77 -10.85 3.16
CA CYS A 18 -3.49 -11.48 3.43
C CYS A 18 -3.43 -12.19 4.79
N ALA A 19 -4.30 -11.79 5.72
CA ALA A 19 -4.42 -12.37 7.06
C ALA A 19 -5.34 -13.61 7.02
N ILE A 20 -4.91 -14.65 6.31
CA ILE A 20 -5.68 -15.89 6.11
C ILE A 20 -5.77 -16.72 7.40
N SER A 21 -4.78 -16.59 8.29
CA SER A 21 -4.65 -17.31 9.56
C SER A 21 -4.62 -16.32 10.73
N GLU A 22 -5.79 -15.82 11.14
CA GLU A 22 -5.89 -15.09 12.40
C GLU A 22 -5.67 -16.04 13.57
N MET A 23 -4.74 -15.68 14.45
CA MET A 23 -4.60 -16.33 15.75
C MET A 23 -5.63 -15.74 16.71
N LYS A 24 -6.08 -16.54 17.70
CA LYS A 24 -7.02 -16.07 18.72
C LYS A 24 -6.44 -14.83 19.43
N GLY A 25 -7.19 -13.72 19.43
CA GLY A 25 -6.77 -12.44 20.01
C GLY A 25 -6.07 -11.47 19.03
N ASP A 26 -5.83 -11.88 17.79
CA ASP A 26 -5.30 -10.99 16.74
C ASP A 26 -6.40 -10.06 16.21
N ARG A 27 -6.16 -8.74 16.22
CA ARG A 27 -7.09 -7.71 15.71
C ARG A 27 -6.75 -7.28 14.27
N SER A 28 -5.78 -7.92 13.62
CA SER A 28 -5.28 -7.52 12.30
C SER A 28 -6.37 -7.40 11.24
N THR A 29 -7.25 -8.39 11.06
CA THR A 29 -8.29 -8.29 10.03
C THR A 29 -9.48 -7.47 10.49
N SER A 30 -9.83 -7.44 11.78
CA SER A 30 -10.89 -6.54 12.26
C SER A 30 -10.53 -5.08 12.04
N LEU A 31 -9.29 -4.67 12.34
CA LEU A 31 -8.81 -3.31 12.07
C LEU A 31 -8.79 -2.98 10.57
N LYS A 32 -8.42 -3.94 9.70
CA LYS A 32 -8.51 -3.75 8.25
C LYS A 32 -9.97 -3.65 7.78
N LYS A 33 -10.89 -4.46 8.32
CA LYS A 33 -12.33 -4.38 8.02
C LYS A 33 -12.89 -3.02 8.42
N GLU A 34 -12.54 -2.52 9.61
CA GLU A 34 -12.89 -1.18 10.07
C GLU A 34 -12.35 -0.09 9.13
N TRP A 35 -11.10 -0.22 8.69
CA TRP A 35 -10.52 0.71 7.70
C TRP A 35 -11.30 0.66 6.37
N LEU A 36 -11.57 -0.53 5.82
CA LEU A 36 -12.32 -0.68 4.57
C LEU A 36 -13.73 -0.08 4.67
N LYS A 37 -14.45 -0.37 5.76
CA LYS A 37 -15.79 0.19 6.02
C LYS A 37 -15.82 1.72 5.94
N LYS A 38 -14.77 2.38 6.45
CA LYS A 38 -14.64 3.85 6.37
C LYS A 38 -14.29 4.34 4.96
N ARG A 39 -13.59 3.54 4.17
CA ARG A 39 -13.13 3.93 2.82
C ARG A 39 -14.12 3.61 1.72
N PHE A 40 -15.12 2.75 1.98
CA PHE A 40 -16.22 2.56 1.03
C PHE A 40 -16.96 3.88 0.74
N ASP A 41 -17.08 4.78 1.73
CA ASP A 41 -17.64 6.13 1.53
C ASP A 41 -16.76 7.04 0.66
N ASP A 42 -15.48 6.72 0.54
CA ASP A 42 -14.53 7.40 -0.34
C ASP A 42 -14.51 6.78 -1.76
N GLY A 43 -15.41 5.85 -2.07
CA GLY A 43 -15.50 5.17 -3.37
C GLY A 43 -14.50 4.02 -3.52
N LEU A 44 -13.98 3.47 -2.43
CA LEU A 44 -13.07 2.32 -2.48
C LEU A 44 -13.81 1.06 -2.95
N ILE A 45 -13.22 0.39 -3.95
CA ILE A 45 -13.64 -0.89 -4.47
C ILE A 45 -12.61 -1.95 -4.06
N PHE A 46 -13.09 -3.03 -3.45
CA PHE A 46 -12.27 -4.17 -3.06
C PHE A 46 -12.81 -5.43 -3.74
N GLN A 47 -12.10 -5.94 -4.74
CA GLN A 47 -12.49 -7.13 -5.49
C GLN A 47 -11.54 -8.28 -5.21
N LYS A 48 -12.09 -9.46 -4.94
CA LYS A 48 -11.32 -10.68 -4.66
C LYS A 48 -11.86 -11.88 -5.41
N LEU A 49 -11.00 -12.84 -5.69
CA LEU A 49 -11.45 -14.19 -6.06
C LEU A 49 -12.22 -14.80 -4.88
N ASN A 50 -13.35 -15.47 -5.13
CA ASN A 50 -14.16 -16.12 -4.10
C ASN A 50 -13.51 -17.41 -3.57
N VAL A 51 -12.35 -17.24 -2.93
CA VAL A 51 -11.52 -18.29 -2.34
C VAL A 51 -10.83 -17.72 -1.10
N ARG A 52 -10.36 -18.62 -0.23
CA ARG A 52 -9.51 -18.26 0.91
C ARG A 52 -8.04 -18.15 0.46
N GLY A 53 -7.71 -17.08 -0.26
CA GLY A 53 -6.38 -16.86 -0.83
C GLY A 53 -6.07 -15.38 -1.09
N LYS A 54 -4.79 -15.05 -1.30
CA LYS A 54 -4.36 -13.69 -1.65
C LYS A 54 -4.48 -13.49 -3.16
N VAL A 55 -5.70 -13.22 -3.61
CA VAL A 55 -6.08 -12.95 -5.00
C VAL A 55 -7.11 -11.82 -5.00
N PHE A 56 -6.65 -10.58 -5.04
CA PHE A 56 -7.51 -9.41 -4.91
C PHE A 56 -6.87 -8.14 -5.49
N VAL A 57 -7.70 -7.12 -5.70
CA VAL A 57 -7.32 -5.75 -6.03
C VAL A 57 -8.15 -4.77 -5.20
N GLU A 58 -7.49 -3.73 -4.69
CA GLU A 58 -8.08 -2.63 -3.94
C GLU A 58 -7.73 -1.33 -4.66
N TYR A 59 -8.75 -0.55 -5.03
CA TYR A 59 -8.59 0.70 -5.76
C TYR A 59 -9.71 1.69 -5.45
N LEU A 60 -9.48 2.97 -5.70
CA LEU A 60 -10.41 4.06 -5.39
C LEU A 60 -10.07 5.31 -6.25
N PRO A 61 -10.95 6.32 -6.31
CA PRO A 61 -10.61 7.61 -6.91
C PRO A 61 -9.32 8.18 -6.31
N ALA A 62 -8.40 8.64 -7.14
CA ALA A 62 -7.05 8.98 -6.70
C ALA A 62 -7.00 10.27 -5.86
N GLU A 63 -8.02 11.12 -5.91
CA GLU A 63 -8.25 12.23 -4.98
C GLU A 63 -8.43 11.75 -3.53
N LYS A 64 -8.83 10.50 -3.36
CA LYS A 64 -8.99 9.82 -2.07
C LYS A 64 -7.85 8.84 -1.76
N ALA A 65 -6.83 8.77 -2.62
CA ALA A 65 -5.72 7.85 -2.45
C ALA A 65 -5.02 8.04 -1.10
N TRP A 66 -4.67 6.92 -0.48
CA TRP A 66 -3.84 6.87 0.72
C TRP A 66 -2.35 6.92 0.35
N CYS A 67 -2.02 7.85 -0.53
CA CYS A 67 -0.70 8.04 -1.12
C CYS A 67 -0.53 9.53 -1.44
N PRO A 68 0.61 10.16 -1.13
CA PRO A 68 0.89 11.57 -1.42
C PRO A 68 1.14 11.79 -2.92
N ILE A 69 0.06 11.86 -3.71
CA ILE A 69 0.07 12.08 -5.16
C ILE A 69 -0.85 13.22 -5.60
N HIS A 70 -0.54 13.77 -6.77
CA HIS A 70 -1.41 14.59 -7.61
C HIS A 70 -1.86 13.73 -8.79
N ALA A 71 -3.13 13.33 -8.81
CA ALA A 71 -3.65 12.40 -9.81
C ALA A 71 -5.17 12.59 -9.99
N ASN A 72 -5.62 13.83 -10.16
CA ASN A 72 -7.05 14.13 -10.32
C ASN A 72 -7.64 13.39 -11.53
N GLU A 73 -8.86 12.88 -11.38
CA GLU A 73 -9.62 12.14 -12.38
C GLU A 73 -9.01 10.76 -12.73
N TYR A 74 -8.07 10.27 -11.94
CA TYR A 74 -7.57 8.90 -12.03
C TYR A 74 -8.18 8.00 -10.96
N PHE A 75 -8.07 6.69 -11.16
CA PHE A 75 -8.16 5.73 -10.05
C PHE A 75 -6.77 5.32 -9.59
N PHE A 76 -6.59 5.17 -8.28
CA PHE A 76 -5.37 4.68 -7.68
C PHE A 76 -5.56 3.25 -7.18
N ILE A 77 -4.69 2.33 -7.60
CA ILE A 77 -4.62 0.98 -7.05
C ILE A 77 -3.78 1.02 -5.77
N ASN A 78 -4.45 0.91 -4.63
CA ASN A 78 -3.81 0.83 -3.32
C ASN A 78 -3.09 -0.50 -3.09
N CYS A 79 -3.66 -1.61 -3.58
CA CYS A 79 -3.15 -2.94 -3.28
C CYS A 79 -3.54 -3.94 -4.36
N PHE A 80 -2.57 -4.74 -4.84
CA PHE A 80 -2.80 -5.72 -5.89
C PHE A 80 -1.98 -6.98 -5.68
N TRP A 81 -2.66 -8.10 -5.41
CA TRP A 81 -2.00 -9.35 -5.04
C TRP A 81 -2.60 -10.55 -5.73
N VAL A 82 -1.73 -11.36 -6.35
CA VAL A 82 -2.01 -12.74 -6.77
C VAL A 82 -0.84 -13.62 -6.33
N SER A 83 -1.11 -14.60 -5.47
CA SER A 83 -0.06 -15.42 -4.86
C SER A 83 -0.39 -16.91 -4.74
N GLY A 84 0.62 -17.69 -4.35
CA GLY A 84 0.50 -19.14 -4.14
C GLY A 84 0.07 -19.88 -5.41
N GLN A 85 -0.81 -20.86 -5.22
CA GLN A 85 -1.34 -21.71 -6.28
C GLN A 85 -2.05 -20.93 -7.40
N PHE A 86 -2.50 -19.70 -7.15
CA PHE A 86 -3.27 -18.89 -8.11
C PHE A 86 -2.38 -18.11 -9.10
N LYS A 87 -1.06 -18.10 -8.91
CA LYS A 87 -0.13 -17.49 -9.87
C LYS A 87 -0.12 -18.27 -11.19
N GLY A 88 0.05 -17.54 -12.30
CA GLY A 88 0.11 -18.15 -13.65
C GLY A 88 -1.25 -18.58 -14.23
N GLN A 89 -2.36 -18.36 -13.52
CA GLN A 89 -3.70 -18.75 -13.97
C GLN A 89 -4.51 -17.59 -14.61
N GLY A 90 -3.89 -16.44 -14.88
CA GLY A 90 -4.54 -15.28 -15.48
C GLY A 90 -5.40 -14.43 -14.52
N TRP A 91 -5.43 -14.72 -13.21
CA TRP A 91 -6.22 -13.93 -12.25
C TRP A 91 -5.79 -12.47 -12.13
N ALA A 92 -4.49 -12.20 -12.26
CA ALA A 92 -3.98 -10.83 -12.23
C ALA A 92 -4.60 -9.99 -13.36
N ASP A 93 -4.67 -10.57 -14.56
CA ASP A 93 -5.20 -9.90 -15.76
C ASP A 93 -6.70 -9.64 -15.64
N ARG A 94 -7.45 -10.59 -15.07
CA ARG A 94 -8.90 -10.44 -14.84
C ARG A 94 -9.20 -9.35 -13.82
N LEU A 95 -8.48 -9.31 -12.69
CA LEU A 95 -8.64 -8.28 -11.67
C LEU A 95 -8.27 -6.90 -12.20
N LEU A 96 -7.15 -6.78 -12.93
CA LEU A 96 -6.73 -5.51 -13.52
C LEU A 96 -7.71 -5.03 -14.60
N LYS A 97 -8.22 -5.94 -15.44
CA LYS A 97 -9.25 -5.61 -16.44
C LYS A 97 -10.51 -5.07 -15.77
N GLN A 98 -10.97 -5.69 -14.68
CA GLN A 98 -12.15 -5.22 -13.96
C GLN A 98 -11.94 -3.80 -13.42
N CYS A 99 -10.77 -3.51 -12.83
CA CYS A 99 -10.39 -2.17 -12.41
C CYS A 99 -10.42 -1.16 -13.58
N PHE A 100 -9.94 -1.55 -14.76
CA PHE A 100 -9.97 -0.69 -15.95
C PHE A 100 -11.39 -0.43 -16.44
N ASP A 101 -12.21 -1.48 -16.52
CA ASP A 101 -13.60 -1.38 -16.97
C ASP A 101 -14.41 -0.48 -16.01
N ASP A 102 -14.21 -0.63 -14.70
CA ASP A 102 -14.91 0.16 -13.68
C ASP A 102 -14.47 1.63 -13.71
N ALA A 103 -13.16 1.90 -13.76
CA ALA A 103 -12.64 3.26 -13.89
C ALA A 103 -13.11 3.95 -15.18
N LYS A 104 -13.15 3.24 -16.33
CA LYS A 104 -13.69 3.78 -17.59
C LYS A 104 -15.18 4.13 -17.50
N LYS A 105 -15.99 3.23 -16.91
CA LYS A 105 -17.42 3.50 -16.70
C LYS A 105 -17.65 4.71 -15.81
N MET A 106 -16.76 4.94 -14.85
CA MET A 106 -16.80 6.09 -13.95
C MET A 106 -16.16 7.36 -14.54
N GLY A 107 -15.78 7.34 -15.82
CA GLY A 107 -15.27 8.51 -16.54
C GLY A 107 -13.85 8.92 -16.14
N ALA A 108 -13.06 8.01 -15.55
CA ALA A 108 -11.68 8.31 -15.18
C ALA A 108 -10.79 8.46 -16.42
N ARG A 109 -9.73 9.26 -16.29
CA ARG A 109 -8.68 9.44 -17.30
C ARG A 109 -7.76 8.24 -17.42
N GLY A 110 -7.58 7.50 -16.33
CA GLY A 110 -6.66 6.37 -16.30
C GLY A 110 -6.51 5.74 -14.92
N ILE A 111 -5.51 4.86 -14.81
CA ILE A 111 -5.13 4.18 -13.57
C ILE A 111 -3.73 4.59 -13.15
N VAL A 112 -3.52 4.72 -11.84
CA VAL A 112 -2.24 5.02 -11.19
C VAL A 112 -1.94 3.95 -10.15
N ILE A 113 -0.67 3.57 -10.00
CA ILE A 113 -0.24 2.57 -9.04
C ILE A 113 1.21 2.81 -8.58
N LEU A 114 1.47 2.59 -7.30
CA LEU A 114 2.82 2.67 -6.74
C LEU A 114 3.62 1.40 -7.06
N SER A 115 4.85 1.60 -7.53
CA SER A 115 5.81 0.53 -7.82
C SER A 115 7.24 1.00 -7.56
N SER A 116 8.23 0.33 -8.15
CA SER A 116 9.66 0.67 -8.10
C SER A 116 10.37 0.10 -9.33
N ALA A 117 11.62 0.48 -9.58
CA ALA A 117 12.34 0.05 -10.78
C ALA A 117 12.53 -1.48 -10.90
N LYS A 118 12.57 -2.18 -9.76
CA LYS A 118 12.70 -3.64 -9.64
C LYS A 118 11.64 -4.19 -8.69
N LYS A 119 11.40 -5.49 -8.71
CA LYS A 119 10.47 -6.11 -7.75
C LYS A 119 10.97 -5.91 -6.32
N MET A 120 10.13 -5.34 -5.47
CA MET A 120 10.41 -5.07 -4.05
C MET A 120 9.30 -5.64 -3.18
N PRO A 121 9.56 -5.99 -1.90
CA PRO A 121 8.51 -6.36 -0.97
C PRO A 121 7.43 -5.28 -0.87
N PHE A 122 6.18 -5.72 -0.87
CA PHE A 122 4.98 -4.87 -0.71
C PHE A 122 4.71 -3.81 -1.80
N LEU A 123 5.52 -3.73 -2.85
CA LEU A 123 5.27 -2.89 -4.02
C LEU A 123 4.83 -3.73 -5.21
N SER A 124 3.99 -3.13 -6.06
CA SER A 124 3.48 -3.79 -7.27
C SER A 124 4.62 -4.13 -8.23
N ASP A 125 4.52 -5.28 -8.91
CA ASP A 125 5.59 -5.81 -9.77
C ASP A 125 5.74 -4.96 -11.04
N PRO A 126 6.85 -4.22 -11.22
CA PRO A 126 7.01 -3.29 -12.33
C PRO A 126 7.08 -4.00 -13.68
N LYS A 127 7.56 -5.26 -13.73
CA LYS A 127 7.63 -6.01 -15.00
C LYS A 127 6.24 -6.35 -15.50
N TYR A 128 5.36 -6.79 -14.60
CA TYR A 128 3.98 -7.08 -14.92
C TYR A 128 3.24 -5.82 -15.38
N LEU A 129 3.38 -4.71 -14.64
CA LEU A 129 2.70 -3.46 -14.98
C LEU A 129 3.16 -2.88 -16.33
N LYS A 130 4.46 -2.87 -16.62
CA LYS A 130 4.99 -2.43 -17.91
C LYS A 130 4.51 -3.31 -19.07
N TYR A 131 4.45 -4.63 -18.86
CA TYR A 131 3.84 -5.56 -19.83
C TYR A 131 2.36 -5.24 -20.09
N LYS A 132 1.64 -4.70 -19.10
CA LYS A 132 0.24 -4.24 -19.23
C LYS A 132 0.08 -2.84 -19.80
N GLY A 133 1.17 -2.17 -20.19
CA GLY A 133 1.13 -0.85 -20.82
C GLY A 133 1.27 0.32 -19.85
N PHE A 134 1.52 0.06 -18.56
CA PHE A 134 1.83 1.14 -17.62
C PHE A 134 3.18 1.78 -17.94
N GLN A 135 3.23 3.09 -17.81
CA GLN A 135 4.43 3.91 -17.99
C GLN A 135 4.81 4.57 -16.66
N VAL A 136 6.08 4.97 -16.52
CA VAL A 136 6.51 5.74 -15.34
C VAL A 136 6.08 7.19 -15.52
N ALA A 137 5.24 7.69 -14.61
CA ALA A 137 4.83 9.08 -14.56
C ALA A 137 5.88 9.93 -13.84
N ASP A 138 6.36 9.42 -12.70
CA ASP A 138 7.19 10.17 -11.77
C ASP A 138 8.01 9.25 -10.85
N ARG A 139 9.00 9.81 -10.15
CA ARG A 139 9.89 9.13 -9.21
C ARG A 139 9.96 9.87 -7.88
N ALA A 140 10.16 9.09 -6.82
CA ALA A 140 10.49 9.58 -5.48
C ALA A 140 11.61 8.72 -4.88
N GLU A 141 12.49 9.36 -4.13
CA GLU A 141 13.54 8.68 -3.38
C GLU A 141 12.93 7.75 -2.32
N PRO A 142 13.61 6.64 -1.99
CA PRO A 142 14.88 6.19 -2.58
C PRO A 142 14.74 5.36 -3.87
N TYR A 143 13.55 4.83 -4.18
CA TYR A 143 13.37 3.93 -5.34
C TYR A 143 11.92 3.86 -5.86
N PHE A 144 11.02 4.69 -5.35
CA PHE A 144 9.60 4.62 -5.69
C PHE A 144 9.38 5.16 -7.11
N GLU A 145 8.57 4.42 -7.87
CA GLU A 145 8.08 4.86 -9.18
C GLU A 145 6.55 4.96 -9.10
N LEU A 146 6.00 6.08 -9.57
CA LEU A 146 4.56 6.20 -9.81
C LEU A 146 4.30 5.73 -11.24
N LEU A 147 3.55 4.66 -11.39
CA LEU A 147 3.19 4.10 -12.69
C LEU A 147 1.77 4.49 -13.02
N TYR A 148 1.51 4.77 -14.30
CA TYR A 148 0.18 5.16 -14.75
C TYR A 148 -0.12 4.62 -16.16
N GLN A 149 -1.40 4.62 -16.50
CA GLN A 149 -1.88 4.37 -17.85
C GLN A 149 -3.14 5.21 -18.10
N ASN A 150 -3.08 6.08 -19.11
CA ASN A 150 -4.26 6.81 -19.60
C ASN A 150 -5.12 5.89 -20.46
N PHE A 151 -6.43 6.15 -20.49
CA PHE A 151 -7.37 5.45 -21.36
C PHE A 151 -7.52 6.10 -22.73
N ASP A 152 -7.30 7.43 -22.82
CA ASP A 152 -7.14 8.14 -24.09
C ASP A 152 -5.65 8.23 -24.43
N GLU A 153 -5.27 7.75 -25.61
CA GLU A 153 -3.90 7.76 -26.11
C GLU A 153 -3.40 9.18 -26.46
N ASN A 154 -4.32 10.12 -26.69
CA ASN A 154 -3.99 11.52 -26.95
C ASN A 154 -3.80 12.33 -25.65
N ASP A 155 -4.15 11.77 -24.49
CA ASP A 155 -4.01 12.44 -23.22
C ASP A 155 -2.54 12.42 -22.75
N SER A 156 -1.94 13.61 -22.68
CA SER A 156 -0.56 13.79 -22.23
C SER A 156 -0.44 14.07 -20.72
N SER A 157 -1.53 14.09 -19.95
CA SER A 157 -1.45 14.31 -18.50
C SER A 157 -0.72 13.19 -17.80
N LYS A 158 -0.01 13.56 -16.74
CA LYS A 158 0.77 12.65 -15.91
C LYS A 158 0.49 12.92 -14.44
N PRO A 159 0.19 11.89 -13.64
CA PRO A 159 0.18 12.03 -12.21
C PRO A 159 1.61 12.24 -11.68
N ALA A 160 1.74 12.82 -10.49
CA ALA A 160 3.03 13.07 -9.86
C ALA A 160 2.96 12.79 -8.36
N PHE A 161 4.10 12.54 -7.73
CA PHE A 161 4.18 12.58 -6.26
C PHE A 161 4.08 14.02 -5.77
N ARG A 162 3.51 14.21 -4.58
CA ARG A 162 3.60 15.48 -3.86
C ARG A 162 5.01 15.68 -3.32
N ASP A 163 5.45 16.93 -3.21
CA ASP A 163 6.79 17.29 -2.76
C ASP A 163 7.15 16.72 -1.39
N CYS A 164 6.18 16.62 -0.47
CA CYS A 164 6.38 16.06 0.86
C CYS A 164 6.96 14.63 0.85
N ALA A 165 6.71 13.86 -0.21
CA ALA A 165 7.10 12.46 -0.32
C ALA A 165 8.26 12.20 -1.28
N LYS A 166 8.82 13.25 -1.91
CA LYS A 166 9.80 13.14 -2.99
C LYS A 166 11.18 12.64 -2.55
N HIS A 167 11.58 12.98 -1.34
CA HIS A 167 12.98 12.86 -0.92
C HIS A 167 13.21 11.75 0.11
N GLY A 168 12.16 11.03 0.53
CA GLY A 168 12.30 10.05 1.62
C GLY A 168 12.89 10.69 2.89
N LYS A 169 12.48 11.93 3.17
CA LYS A 169 12.95 12.71 4.32
C LYS A 169 11.79 13.13 5.22
N THR A 170 12.06 13.17 6.51
CA THR A 170 11.19 13.77 7.53
C THR A 170 12.05 14.66 8.44
N ASP A 171 11.46 15.65 9.05
CA ASP A 171 12.07 16.52 10.07
C ASP A 171 12.24 15.83 11.44
N ARG A 172 11.68 14.62 11.59
CA ARG A 172 11.67 13.90 12.85
C ARG A 172 12.97 13.13 13.10
N LEU A 173 13.49 13.26 14.32
CA LEU A 173 14.71 12.60 14.79
C LEU A 173 14.42 11.28 15.49
N GLY A 174 15.45 10.43 15.62
CA GLY A 174 15.33 9.10 16.20
C GLY A 174 14.63 8.12 15.25
N LEU A 175 14.14 7.00 15.80
CA LEU A 175 13.34 6.03 15.04
C LEU A 175 11.91 6.52 14.94
N VAL A 176 11.36 6.54 13.73
CA VAL A 176 9.99 6.99 13.46
C VAL A 176 9.32 6.02 12.50
N LEU A 177 8.21 5.42 12.91
CA LEU A 177 7.42 4.52 12.07
C LEU A 177 6.08 5.18 11.72
N TYR A 178 5.85 5.39 10.44
CA TYR A 178 4.53 5.71 9.88
C TYR A 178 3.81 4.42 9.49
N PHE A 179 2.55 4.25 9.85
CA PHE A 179 1.79 3.06 9.49
C PHE A 179 0.27 3.31 9.44
N THR A 180 -0.46 2.44 8.74
CA THR A 180 -1.93 2.45 8.76
C THR A 180 -2.52 1.05 8.62
N ASN A 181 -3.76 0.87 9.08
CA ASN A 181 -4.53 -0.37 8.99
C ASN A 181 -5.02 -0.71 7.58
N GLN A 182 -4.55 0.00 6.54
CA GLN A 182 -4.74 -0.38 5.14
C GLN A 182 -4.12 -1.76 4.81
N CYS A 183 -3.09 -2.18 5.54
CA CYS A 183 -2.64 -3.59 5.57
C CYS A 183 -2.97 -4.19 6.93
N PRO A 184 -3.56 -5.40 7.00
CA PRO A 184 -3.89 -6.03 8.29
C PRO A 184 -2.64 -6.26 9.15
N HIS A 185 -1.47 -6.43 8.55
CA HIS A 185 -0.23 -6.71 9.29
C HIS A 185 0.42 -5.45 9.89
N ALA A 186 0.10 -4.25 9.41
CA ALA A 186 0.87 -3.06 9.72
C ALA A 186 0.92 -2.75 11.22
N GLU A 187 -0.23 -2.65 11.89
CA GLU A 187 -0.29 -2.30 13.32
C GLU A 187 0.28 -3.40 14.22
N LYS A 188 0.01 -4.67 13.90
CA LYS A 188 0.58 -5.80 14.66
C LYS A 188 2.10 -5.75 14.72
N TYR A 189 2.74 -5.58 13.56
CA TYR A 189 4.20 -5.51 13.49
C TYR A 189 4.75 -4.16 13.95
N ALA A 190 3.95 -3.09 13.88
CA ALA A 190 4.28 -1.81 14.49
C ALA A 190 4.41 -1.93 16.02
N CYS A 191 3.45 -2.59 16.68
CA CYS A 191 3.52 -2.89 18.12
C CYS A 191 4.70 -3.80 18.46
N LEU A 192 4.92 -4.87 17.68
CA LEU A 192 6.06 -5.78 17.88
C LEU A 192 7.39 -5.03 17.87
N ILE A 193 7.67 -4.22 16.84
CA ILE A 193 8.97 -3.54 16.78
C ILE A 193 9.13 -2.46 17.86
N LYS A 194 8.02 -1.92 18.39
CA LYS A 194 8.05 -0.99 19.53
C LYS A 194 8.55 -1.70 20.79
N GLU A 195 8.09 -2.91 21.05
CA GLU A 195 8.56 -3.75 22.16
C GLU A 195 10.05 -4.09 21.97
N CYS A 196 10.42 -4.58 20.78
CA CYS A 196 11.83 -4.87 20.44
C CYS A 196 12.76 -3.65 20.59
N ALA A 197 12.27 -2.45 20.27
CA ALA A 197 13.05 -1.22 20.41
C ALA A 197 13.32 -0.93 21.90
N ALA A 198 12.27 -1.02 22.73
CA ALA A 198 12.36 -0.79 24.17
C ALA A 198 13.33 -1.78 24.84
N GLU A 199 13.27 -3.07 24.48
CA GLU A 199 14.19 -4.11 24.98
C GLU A 199 15.67 -3.77 24.70
N ARG A 200 15.96 -3.04 23.62
CA ARG A 200 17.32 -2.63 23.23
C ARG A 200 17.68 -1.21 23.61
N GLY A 201 16.86 -0.53 24.43
CA GLY A 201 17.09 0.83 24.90
C GLY A 201 16.84 1.91 23.85
N TRP A 202 16.03 1.63 22.82
CA TRP A 202 15.62 2.58 21.81
C TRP A 202 14.19 3.06 22.04
N ALA A 203 13.97 4.37 21.87
CA ALA A 203 12.62 4.91 21.70
C ALA A 203 12.25 4.92 20.22
N ILE A 204 11.00 4.57 19.92
CA ILE A 204 10.41 4.69 18.58
C ILE A 204 9.16 5.57 18.64
N ASN A 205 9.09 6.54 17.76
CA ASN A 205 7.90 7.37 17.57
C ASN A 205 6.95 6.67 16.59
N MET A 206 5.73 6.37 17.05
CA MET A 206 4.73 5.62 16.31
C MET A 206 3.68 6.59 15.77
N ILE A 207 3.65 6.80 14.46
CA ILE A 207 2.74 7.73 13.80
C ILE A 207 1.72 6.90 13.00
N LYS A 208 0.54 6.75 13.60
CA LYS A 208 -0.58 6.08 12.94
C LYS A 208 -1.27 7.08 12.01
N ILE A 209 -1.38 6.74 10.74
CA ILE A 209 -2.12 7.51 9.74
C ILE A 209 -3.57 7.02 9.75
N GLU A 210 -4.49 7.91 10.08
CA GLU A 210 -5.90 7.64 10.32
C GLU A 210 -6.84 8.33 9.33
N SER A 211 -6.34 9.32 8.59
CA SER A 211 -7.10 10.03 7.55
C SER A 211 -6.41 10.04 6.17
N THR A 212 -7.23 10.26 5.13
CA THR A 212 -6.74 10.47 3.77
C THR A 212 -5.83 11.70 3.68
N GLU A 213 -6.15 12.77 4.42
CA GLU A 213 -5.34 13.98 4.46
C GLU A 213 -3.94 13.72 5.04
N GLU A 214 -3.84 12.98 6.15
CA GLU A 214 -2.56 12.58 6.73
C GLU A 214 -1.77 11.69 5.75
N ALA A 215 -2.44 10.74 5.10
CA ALA A 215 -1.80 9.86 4.11
C ALA A 215 -1.24 10.66 2.93
N GLN A 216 -1.96 11.69 2.48
CA GLN A 216 -1.55 12.55 1.37
C GLN A 216 -0.48 13.58 1.74
N ASN A 217 -0.23 13.81 3.03
CA ASN A 217 0.84 14.69 3.53
C ASN A 217 2.01 13.90 4.14
N ALA A 218 2.00 12.57 4.04
CA ALA A 218 3.05 11.72 4.57
C ALA A 218 4.41 11.94 3.86
N PRO A 219 5.55 11.73 4.55
CA PRO A 219 6.88 11.94 3.99
C PRO A 219 7.36 10.84 3.03
N THR A 220 6.46 9.94 2.61
CA THR A 220 6.77 8.74 1.83
C THR A 220 5.55 8.33 1.00
N PRO A 221 5.75 7.87 -0.25
CA PRO A 221 4.68 7.29 -1.05
C PRO A 221 4.02 6.06 -0.42
N PHE A 222 4.76 5.29 0.38
CA PHE A 222 4.26 4.05 0.98
C PHE A 222 3.79 4.28 2.42
N THR A 223 2.56 4.75 2.57
CA THR A 223 1.94 5.11 3.86
C THR A 223 1.58 3.91 4.74
N THR A 224 1.47 2.71 4.15
CA THR A 224 1.07 1.49 4.85
C THR A 224 2.01 1.14 6.00
N TYR A 225 3.32 1.24 5.78
CA TYR A 225 4.37 0.95 6.76
C TYR A 225 5.71 1.52 6.27
N SER A 226 6.24 2.57 6.89
CA SER A 226 7.52 3.17 6.52
C SER A 226 8.31 3.60 7.75
N LEU A 227 9.50 3.03 7.92
CA LEU A 227 10.42 3.34 9.02
C LEU A 227 11.48 4.36 8.57
N PHE A 228 11.75 5.32 9.44
CA PHE A 228 12.77 6.36 9.27
C PHE A 228 13.73 6.35 10.46
N TYR A 229 14.96 6.80 10.23
CA TYR A 229 15.94 7.09 11.27
C TYR A 229 16.60 8.45 11.02
N ASN A 230 16.57 9.35 12.01
CA ASN A 230 17.15 10.70 11.93
C ASN A 230 16.80 11.41 10.62
N GLY A 231 15.50 11.47 10.34
CA GLY A 231 14.96 12.13 9.17
C GLY A 231 15.17 11.41 7.84
N SER A 232 15.81 10.24 7.80
CA SER A 232 16.06 9.50 6.56
C SER A 232 15.26 8.21 6.49
N PHE A 233 14.64 7.95 5.33
CA PHE A 233 13.93 6.71 5.07
C PHE A 233 14.85 5.49 5.21
N MET A 234 14.36 4.46 5.90
CA MET A 234 15.07 3.19 6.10
C MET A 234 14.46 2.08 5.26
N THR A 235 13.16 1.84 5.40
CA THR A 235 12.49 0.73 4.73
C THR A 235 10.97 0.87 4.73
N ASN A 236 10.31 0.32 3.71
CA ASN A 236 8.87 0.12 3.64
C ASN A 236 8.45 -1.34 3.92
N GLU A 237 9.43 -2.20 4.26
CA GLU A 237 9.15 -3.60 4.59
C GLU A 237 8.52 -3.72 5.97
N ILE A 238 7.45 -4.50 6.09
CA ILE A 238 6.90 -4.89 7.40
C ILE A 238 7.91 -5.81 8.10
N LEU A 239 8.58 -5.28 9.13
CA LEU A 239 9.72 -5.93 9.76
C LEU A 239 9.29 -7.00 10.77
N SER A 240 9.87 -8.19 10.64
CA SER A 240 9.88 -9.16 11.74
C SER A 240 10.88 -8.74 12.82
N GLU A 241 10.71 -9.28 14.03
CA GLU A 241 11.65 -9.08 15.15
C GLU A 241 13.11 -9.26 14.72
N LYS A 242 13.44 -10.40 14.09
CA LYS A 242 14.80 -10.70 13.63
C LYS A 242 15.36 -9.62 12.68
N LYS A 243 14.56 -9.15 11.72
CA LYS A 243 14.99 -8.11 10.77
C LYS A 243 15.16 -6.77 11.46
N PHE A 244 14.28 -6.44 12.40
CA PHE A 244 14.38 -5.21 13.15
C PHE A 244 15.62 -5.18 14.05
N TYR A 245 15.95 -6.29 14.71
CA TYR A 245 17.19 -6.42 15.48
C TYR A 245 18.44 -6.23 14.63
N GLN A 246 18.49 -6.84 13.44
CA GLN A 246 19.59 -6.61 12.49
C GLN A 246 19.72 -5.14 12.10
N LEU A 247 18.60 -4.45 11.87
CA LEU A 247 18.59 -3.02 11.58
C LEU A 247 19.14 -2.21 12.76
N LEU A 248 18.70 -2.50 13.99
CA LEU A 248 19.22 -1.81 15.18
C LEU A 248 20.72 -2.03 15.39
N ASP A 249 21.23 -3.24 15.11
CA ASP A 249 22.65 -3.55 15.22
C ASP A 249 23.48 -2.75 14.20
N GLN A 250 22.98 -2.58 12.98
CA GLN A 250 23.60 -1.71 11.97
C GLN A 250 23.58 -0.23 12.40
N LEU A 251 22.50 0.25 13.03
CA LEU A 251 22.45 1.63 13.52
C LEU A 251 23.42 1.88 14.67
N LYS A 252 23.65 0.90 15.55
CA LYS A 252 24.64 1.02 16.64
C LYS A 252 26.09 1.08 16.13
N GLN A 253 26.40 0.37 15.06
CA GLN A 253 27.74 0.39 14.45
C GLN A 253 28.07 1.72 13.75
N ASN A 254 27.04 2.50 13.39
CA ASN A 254 27.18 3.78 12.70
C ASN A 254 26.97 5.00 13.63
N ARG A 255 26.94 4.78 14.95
CA ARG A 255 26.94 5.82 15.98
C ARG A 255 28.35 6.03 16.51
#